data_AF-A0AA91EEV7-F1
#
_entry.id   AF-A0AA91EEV7-F1
#
_cell.length_a   1.000
_cell.length_b   1.000
_cell.length_c   1.000
_cell.angle_alpha   90.00
_cell.angle_beta   90.00
_cell.angle_gamma   90.00
#
_symmetry.space_group_name_H-M   'P 1'
#
loop_
_entity.id
_entity.type
_entity.pdbx_description
1 polymer ?
#
loop_
_entity_poly.entity_id
_entity_poly.type
_entity_poly.pdbx_seq_one_letter_code
_entity_poly.pdbx_strand_id
1 'polypeptide(L)'
;MGFDVLIIDHRGQGRSGRLLGDPHLGHVNRFNDYVDDLAAFWQQEVQPGPWRKRYILAHSMGGAISTLFLQRHPGVCDAIALTAPMFGIV
;
A
#
# COMPACT_ATOMS: atom_id res chain seq x y z
N MET A 1 6.57 4.57 -21.69
CA MET A 1 5.52 5.10 -20.81
C MET A 1 6.23 5.85 -19.69
N GLY A 2 5.92 7.12 -19.46
CA GLY A 2 6.71 8.02 -18.60
C GLY A 2 6.20 8.08 -17.16
N PHE A 3 6.23 6.95 -16.45
CA PHE A 3 5.90 6.88 -15.02
C PHE A 3 7.12 6.43 -14.24
N ASP A 4 7.39 7.10 -13.13
CA ASP A 4 8.26 6.55 -12.09
C ASP A 4 7.39 5.66 -11.19
N VAL A 5 7.79 4.40 -11.08
CA VAL A 5 7.02 3.37 -10.35
C VAL A 5 7.71 3.08 -9.03
N LEU A 6 7.00 3.32 -7.94
CA LEU A 6 7.46 3.00 -6.60
C LEU A 6 6.59 1.88 -6.04
N ILE A 7 7.22 0.89 -5.41
CA ILE A 7 6.56 -0.27 -4.79
C ILE A 7 7.11 -0.49 -3.39
N ILE A 8 6.28 -1.03 -2.50
CA ILE A 8 6.64 -1.42 -1.15
C ILE A 8 6.28 -2.89 -0.94
N ASP A 9 7.21 -3.67 -0.40
CA ASP A 9 6.89 -4.99 0.15
C ASP A 9 6.16 -4.79 1.48
N HIS A 10 4.93 -5.27 1.58
CA HIS A 10 4.17 -5.21 2.83
C HIS A 10 4.92 -5.91 3.97
N ARG A 11 4.79 -5.41 5.22
CA ARG A 11 5.38 -6.09 6.39
C ARG A 11 4.99 -7.58 6.43
N GLY A 12 5.95 -8.45 6.72
CA GLY A 12 5.73 -9.89 6.67
C GLY A 12 5.69 -10.50 5.26
N GLN A 13 5.87 -9.73 4.18
CA GLN A 13 5.92 -10.22 2.80
C GLN A 13 7.22 -9.82 2.11
N GLY A 14 7.55 -10.49 1.00
CA GLY A 14 8.72 -10.18 0.18
C GLY A 14 9.99 -10.08 1.03
N ARG A 15 10.73 -8.99 0.81
CA ARG A 15 11.98 -8.64 1.51
C ARG A 15 11.77 -7.83 2.80
N SER A 16 10.53 -7.48 3.14
CA SER A 16 10.23 -6.80 4.40
C SER A 16 10.43 -7.70 5.61
N GLY A 17 10.66 -7.10 6.78
CA GLY A 17 10.91 -7.83 8.03
C GLY A 17 9.77 -8.81 8.39
N ARG A 18 10.13 -9.89 9.10
CA ARG A 18 9.20 -10.87 9.65
C ARG A 18 8.94 -10.57 11.12
N LEU A 19 7.69 -10.68 11.55
CA LEU A 19 7.29 -10.46 12.94
C LEU A 19 7.38 -11.74 13.78
N LEU A 20 7.40 -12.90 13.12
CA LEU A 20 7.52 -14.22 13.74
C LEU A 20 8.88 -14.82 13.42
N GLY A 21 9.30 -15.81 14.22
CA GLY A 21 10.56 -16.54 14.00
C GLY A 21 10.56 -17.41 12.73
N ASP A 22 9.38 -17.82 12.24
CA ASP A 22 9.24 -18.55 10.99
C ASP A 22 9.16 -17.58 9.79
N PRO A 23 10.15 -17.57 8.88
CA PRO A 23 10.19 -16.63 7.76
C PRO A 23 9.19 -16.95 6.63
N HIS A 24 8.58 -18.13 6.63
CA HIS A 24 7.61 -18.54 5.62
C HIS A 24 6.18 -18.07 5.92
N LEU A 25 5.92 -17.59 7.13
CA LEU A 25 4.61 -17.09 7.53
C LEU A 25 4.48 -15.60 7.22
N GLY A 26 3.50 -15.27 6.36
CA GLY A 26 3.01 -13.91 6.20
C GLY A 26 2.15 -13.54 7.40
N HIS A 27 2.73 -12.79 8.36
CA HIS A 27 2.02 -12.38 9.57
C HIS A 27 1.95 -10.85 9.69
N VAL A 28 0.76 -10.37 10.04
CA VAL A 28 0.52 -8.99 10.47
C VAL A 28 -0.36 -9.01 11.72
N ASN A 29 -0.07 -8.14 12.69
CA ASN A 29 -0.86 -8.10 13.93
C ASN A 29 -2.25 -7.51 13.70
N ARG A 30 -2.35 -6.42 12.93
CA ARG A 30 -3.62 -5.81 12.53
C ARG A 30 -3.56 -5.43 11.07
N PHE A 31 -4.63 -5.67 10.32
CA PHE A 31 -4.68 -5.29 8.90
C PHE A 31 -4.37 -3.80 8.68
N ASN A 32 -4.82 -2.93 9.60
CA ASN A 32 -4.53 -1.50 9.58
C ASN A 32 -3.03 -1.16 9.61
N ASP A 33 -2.17 -2.05 10.11
CA ASP A 33 -0.74 -1.84 10.10
C ASP A 33 -0.19 -1.76 8.65
N TYR A 34 -0.84 -2.43 7.68
CA TYR A 34 -0.50 -2.26 6.24
C TYR A 34 -0.88 -0.90 5.69
N VAL A 35 -1.99 -0.33 6.18
CA VAL A 35 -2.45 1.00 5.80
C VAL A 35 -1.48 2.06 6.35
N ASP A 36 -1.01 1.85 7.58
CA ASP A 36 -0.02 2.71 8.23
C ASP A 36 1.34 2.65 7.50
N ASP A 37 1.77 1.46 7.07
CA ASP A 37 2.97 1.31 6.23
C ASP A 37 2.86 2.07 4.91
N LEU A 38 1.73 1.95 4.22
CA LEU A 38 1.51 2.66 2.96
C LEU A 38 1.51 4.18 3.18
N ALA A 39 0.93 4.65 4.29
CA ALA A 39 0.96 6.07 4.63
C ALA A 39 2.38 6.57 4.90
N ALA A 40 3.19 5.81 5.64
CA ALA A 40 4.59 6.14 5.90
C ALA A 40 5.41 6.19 4.60
N PHE A 41 5.28 5.18 3.75
CA PHE A 41 5.92 5.14 2.43
C PHE A 41 5.49 6.32 1.56
N TRP A 42 4.20 6.64 1.53
CA TRP A 42 3.70 7.78 0.76
C TRP A 42 4.32 9.10 1.23
N GLN A 43 4.39 9.33 2.54
CA GLN A 43 4.97 10.54 3.11
C GLN A 43 6.48 10.66 2.86
N GLN A 44 7.21 9.54 2.93
CA GLN A 44 8.67 9.51 2.82
C GLN A 44 9.15 9.55 1.37
N GLU A 45 8.49 8.80 0.48
CA GLU A 45 9.00 8.57 -0.87
C GLU A 45 8.16 9.25 -1.96
N VAL A 46 6.83 9.27 -1.81
CA VAL A 46 5.92 9.76 -2.87
C VAL A 46 5.71 11.28 -2.77
N GLN A 47 5.44 11.78 -1.56
CA GLN A 47 5.09 13.18 -1.31
C GLN A 47 6.24 14.16 -1.63
N PRO A 48 7.51 13.86 -1.31
CA PRO A 48 8.63 14.77 -1.62
C PRO A 48 9.06 14.77 -3.09
N GLY A 49 8.61 13.78 -3.86
CA GLY A 49 9.03 13.65 -5.26
C GLY A 49 8.45 14.72 -6.20
N PRO A 50 9.04 14.90 -7.39
CA PRO A 50 8.76 16.02 -8.29
C PRO A 50 7.43 15.89 -9.08
N TRP A 51 6.65 14.83 -8.83
CA TRP A 51 5.50 14.48 -9.66
C TRP A 51 4.28 15.35 -9.37
N ARG A 52 3.74 15.97 -10.43
CA ARG A 52 2.49 16.75 -10.39
C ARG A 52 1.24 15.90 -10.25
N LYS A 53 1.31 14.63 -10.67
CA LYS A 53 0.20 13.67 -10.65
C LYS A 53 0.66 12.37 -10.03
N ARG A 54 -0.19 11.79 -9.17
CA ARG A 54 0.11 10.59 -8.39
C ARG A 54 -1.05 9.62 -8.52
N TYR A 55 -0.74 8.40 -8.93
CA TYR A 55 -1.73 7.36 -9.19
C TYR A 55 -1.44 6.12 -8.36
N ILE A 56 -2.47 5.37 -8.02
CA ILE A 56 -2.34 4.05 -7.40
C ILE A 56 -2.87 2.99 -8.36
N LEU A 57 -2.11 1.91 -8.52
CA LEU A 57 -2.56 0.68 -9.14
C LEU A 57 -2.49 -0.42 -8.07
N ALA A 58 -3.62 -1.09 -7.80
CA ALA A 58 -3.67 -2.09 -6.74
C ALA A 58 -4.50 -3.32 -7.13
N HIS A 59 -4.09 -4.47 -6.59
CA HIS A 59 -4.71 -5.78 -6.82
C HIS A 59 -5.09 -6.46 -5.51
N SER A 60 -6.24 -7.15 -5.45
CA SER A 60 -6.63 -8.01 -4.33
C SER A 60 -6.49 -7.30 -2.97
N MET A 61 -5.66 -7.82 -2.07
CA MET A 61 -5.38 -7.23 -0.76
C MET A 61 -4.89 -5.79 -0.85
N GLY A 62 -4.04 -5.48 -1.83
CA GLY A 62 -3.57 -4.13 -2.08
C GLY A 62 -4.71 -3.16 -2.37
N GLY A 63 -5.80 -3.63 -2.99
CA GLY A 63 -6.99 -2.81 -3.21
C GLY A 63 -7.65 -2.37 -1.91
N ALA A 64 -7.79 -3.27 -0.94
CA ALA A 64 -8.31 -2.92 0.39
C ALA A 64 -7.37 -1.95 1.13
N ILE A 65 -6.07 -2.21 1.10
CA ILE A 65 -5.06 -1.35 1.75
C ILE A 65 -5.10 0.07 1.16
N SER A 66 -5.04 0.19 -0.18
CA SER A 66 -5.04 1.47 -0.86
C SER A 66 -6.34 2.24 -0.68
N THR A 67 -7.50 1.58 -0.71
CA THR A 67 -8.78 2.26 -0.47
C THR A 67 -8.91 2.77 0.96
N LEU A 68 -8.51 1.97 1.96
CA LEU A 68 -8.47 2.43 3.36
C LEU A 68 -7.50 3.60 3.56
N PHE A 69 -6.34 3.57 2.90
CA PHE A 69 -5.40 4.68 2.90
C PHE A 69 -6.03 5.96 2.33
N LEU A 70 -6.68 5.90 1.17
CA LEU A 70 -7.33 7.06 0.56
C LEU A 70 -8.55 7.56 1.35
N GLN A 71 -9.23 6.69 2.10
CA GLN A 71 -10.26 7.12 3.05
C GLN A 71 -9.69 7.95 4.21
N ARG A 72 -8.50 7.62 4.71
CA ARG A 72 -7.83 8.36 5.78
C ARG A 72 -7.12 9.64 5.30
N HIS A 73 -6.70 9.65 4.03
CA HIS A 73 -5.93 10.74 3.43
C HIS A 73 -6.61 11.25 2.15
N PRO A 74 -7.78 11.91 2.26
CA PRO A 74 -8.53 12.38 1.10
C PRO A 74 -7.71 13.40 0.29
N GLY A 75 -7.75 13.28 -1.04
CA GLY A 75 -7.13 14.24 -1.97
C GLY A 75 -5.62 14.11 -2.19
N VAL A 76 -4.96 13.10 -1.59
CA VAL A 76 -3.51 12.92 -1.81
C VAL A 76 -3.16 12.27 -3.16
N CYS A 77 -4.10 11.53 -3.76
CA CYS A 77 -3.94 10.78 -5.00
C CYS A 77 -4.96 11.25 -6.05
N ASP A 78 -4.53 11.39 -7.31
CA ASP A 78 -5.36 11.91 -8.40
C ASP A 78 -6.32 10.86 -8.97
N ALA A 79 -5.91 9.59 -9.02
CA ALA A 79 -6.77 8.49 -9.43
C ALA A 79 -6.21 7.14 -8.97
N ILE A 80 -7.11 6.17 -8.82
CA ILE A 80 -6.78 4.79 -8.48
C ILE A 80 -7.40 3.81 -9.48
N ALA A 81 -6.64 2.81 -9.88
CA ALA A 81 -7.12 1.65 -10.63
C ALA A 81 -7.05 0.41 -9.73
N LEU A 82 -8.17 -0.30 -9.61
CA LEU A 82 -8.31 -1.48 -8.76
C LEU A 82 -8.58 -2.73 -9.61
N THR A 83 -7.88 -3.81 -9.33
CA THR A 83 -8.12 -5.11 -9.97
C THR A 83 -8.46 -6.17 -8.93
N ALA A 84 -9.66 -6.76 -9.03
CA ALA A 84 -10.18 -7.73 -8.07
C ALA A 84 -9.99 -7.33 -6.58
N PRO A 85 -10.40 -6.13 -6.14
CA PRO A 85 -10.10 -5.64 -4.79
C PRO A 85 -10.77 -6.50 -3.71
N MET A 86 -10.05 -6.75 -2.63
CA MET A 86 -10.49 -7.54 -1.47
C MET A 86 -11.43 -6.74 -0.55
N PHE A 87 -12.59 -6.29 -1.04
CA PHE A 87 -13.58 -5.55 -0.24
C PHE A 87 -14.53 -6.45 0.55
N GLY A 88 -14.69 -7.72 0.14
CA GLY A 88 -15.64 -8.66 0.72
C GLY A 88 -15.11 -9.48 1.90
N ILE A 89 -14.20 -8.94 2.72
CA ILE A 89 -13.89 -9.60 4.00
C ILE A 89 -15.06 -9.33 4.94
N VAL A 90 -15.92 -10.33 5.10
CA VAL A 90 -16.97 -10.42 6.12
C VAL A 90 -16.48 -11.21 7.33
#